data_AF-A0AAD7RPT8-F1
#
_entry.id   AF-A0AAD7RPT8-F1
#
_cell.length_a   1.000
_cell.length_b   1.000
_cell.length_c   1.000
_cell.angle_alpha   90.00
_cell.angle_beta   90.00
_cell.angle_gamma   90.00
#
_symmetry.space_group_name_H-M   'P 1'
#
loop_
_entity.id
_entity.type
_entity.pdbx_description
1 polymer ?
#
loop_
_entity_poly.entity_id
_entity_poly.type
_entity_poly.pdbx_seq_one_letter_code
_entity_poly.pdbx_strand_id
1 'polypeptide(L)'
;MPSLASPLTSAEQLSRKAERTKQAIDNRHLLHEHSAVRKRLGSRSSFLDTSEALETTPTDARTTEWQKQWNSLGSQAAQWKERGITPDECLATGHDQPWAVWKTLNRLRVGEGRCKASMKKWNITTSDACACGEPQTMEHLMNCTQAPQCTGDDLAEPTAAALACANHWKDEI
;
A
#
# COMPACT_ATOMS: atom_id res chain seq x y z
N MET A 1 0.98 -26.49 24.05
CA MET A 1 1.99 -25.83 23.19
C MET A 1 1.23 -24.96 22.18
N PRO A 2 1.18 -23.63 22.35
CA PRO A 2 0.51 -22.76 21.39
C PRO A 2 1.30 -22.74 20.08
N SER A 3 0.58 -22.72 18.95
CA SER A 3 1.14 -22.68 17.60
C SER A 3 1.95 -21.39 17.38
N LEU A 4 3.22 -21.52 16.97
CA LEU A 4 4.15 -20.44 16.63
C LEU A 4 3.88 -19.77 15.27
N ALA A 5 2.70 -19.98 14.67
CA ALA A 5 2.37 -19.37 13.39
C ALA A 5 2.02 -17.89 13.61
N SER A 6 2.77 -16.98 12.98
CA SER A 6 2.37 -15.58 12.90
C SER A 6 0.94 -15.47 12.35
N PRO A 7 0.11 -14.57 12.90
CA PRO A 7 -1.24 -14.38 12.39
C PRO A 7 -1.16 -13.95 10.92
N LEU A 8 -2.01 -14.57 10.09
CA LEU A 8 -2.11 -14.22 8.67
C LEU A 8 -2.56 -12.76 8.54
N THR A 9 -1.94 -12.05 7.60
CA THR A 9 -2.41 -10.75 7.15
C THR A 9 -3.79 -10.86 6.51
N SER A 10 -4.58 -9.78 6.50
CA SER A 10 -5.91 -9.80 5.89
C SER A 10 -5.87 -10.16 4.40
N ALA A 11 -4.80 -9.81 3.69
CA ALA A 11 -4.59 -10.22 2.30
C ALA A 11 -4.44 -11.74 2.15
N GLU A 12 -3.64 -12.38 3.00
CA GLU A 12 -3.46 -13.84 3.00
C GLU A 12 -4.76 -14.57 3.38
N GLN A 13 -5.52 -14.02 4.33
CA GLN A 13 -6.82 -14.57 4.71
C GLN A 13 -7.81 -14.51 3.54
N LEU A 14 -7.91 -13.37 2.85
CA LEU A 14 -8.77 -13.20 1.68
C LEU A 14 -8.35 -14.10 0.52
N SER A 15 -7.06 -14.26 0.27
CA SER A 15 -6.55 -15.18 -0.75
C SER A 15 -6.97 -16.62 -0.48
N ARG A 16 -6.87 -17.08 0.77
CA ARG A 16 -7.34 -18.42 1.16
C ARG A 16 -8.84 -18.60 1.00
N LYS A 17 -9.64 -17.58 1.35
CA LYS A 17 -11.10 -17.62 1.15
C LYS A 17 -11.48 -17.63 -0.35
N ALA A 18 -10.78 -16.86 -1.18
CA ALA A 18 -10.98 -16.87 -2.62
C ALA A 18 -10.64 -18.24 -3.23
N GLU A 19 -9.57 -18.88 -2.77
CA GLU A 19 -9.23 -20.24 -3.19
C GLU A 19 -10.28 -21.26 -2.72
N ARG A 20 -10.82 -21.10 -1.51
CA ARG A 20 -11.94 -21.90 -1.02
C ARG A 20 -13.18 -21.75 -1.90
N THR A 21 -13.52 -20.53 -2.31
CA THR A 21 -14.64 -20.26 -3.23
C THR A 21 -14.44 -20.95 -4.57
N LYS A 22 -13.24 -20.84 -5.17
CA LYS A 22 -12.94 -21.54 -6.43
C LYS A 22 -13.07 -23.04 -6.29
N GLN A 23 -12.55 -23.61 -5.22
CA GLN A 23 -12.65 -25.03 -4.96
C GLN A 23 -14.10 -25.50 -4.86
N ALA A 24 -14.98 -24.71 -4.25
CA ALA A 24 -16.40 -25.05 -4.10
C ALA A 24 -17.21 -24.91 -5.41
N ILE A 25 -16.86 -23.96 -6.28
CA ILE A 25 -17.69 -23.58 -7.43
C ILE A 25 -17.12 -24.06 -8.78
N ASP A 26 -15.81 -24.02 -8.99
CA ASP A 26 -15.19 -24.33 -10.29
C ASP A 26 -14.90 -25.84 -10.42
N ASN A 27 -15.60 -26.50 -11.33
CA ASN A 27 -15.42 -27.93 -11.61
C ASN A 27 -14.06 -28.30 -12.23
N ARG A 28 -13.31 -27.33 -12.76
CA ARG A 28 -11.94 -27.52 -13.26
C ARG A 28 -10.90 -27.37 -12.16
N HIS A 29 -11.31 -26.96 -10.97
CA HIS A 29 -10.40 -26.84 -9.84
C HIS A 29 -9.87 -28.23 -9.45
N LEU A 30 -8.55 -28.36 -9.29
CA LEU A 30 -7.91 -29.66 -9.00
C LEU A 30 -8.43 -30.33 -7.73
N LEU A 31 -8.96 -29.53 -6.80
CA LEU A 31 -9.55 -29.99 -5.55
C LEU A 31 -11.07 -29.84 -5.51
N HIS A 32 -11.77 -29.69 -6.64
CA HIS A 32 -13.22 -29.56 -6.66
C HIS A 32 -13.88 -30.73 -5.91
N GLU A 33 -14.85 -30.42 -5.05
CA GLU A 33 -15.55 -31.39 -4.17
C GLU A 33 -14.66 -32.18 -3.17
N HIS A 34 -13.34 -31.97 -3.16
CA HIS A 34 -12.47 -32.61 -2.18
C HIS A 34 -12.69 -32.06 -0.77
N SER A 35 -12.92 -32.96 0.18
CA SER A 35 -12.94 -32.66 1.61
C SER A 35 -11.53 -32.55 2.18
N ALA A 36 -11.39 -31.78 3.26
CA ALA A 36 -10.11 -31.70 3.94
C ALA A 36 -9.69 -33.06 4.53
N VAL A 37 -8.41 -33.39 4.37
CA VAL A 37 -7.83 -34.64 4.87
C VAL A 37 -7.38 -34.45 6.32
N ARG A 38 -7.51 -35.50 7.14
CA ARG A 38 -7.02 -35.50 8.51
C ARG A 38 -5.54 -35.06 8.56
N LYS A 39 -5.26 -34.01 9.32
CA LYS A 39 -3.92 -33.47 9.50
C LYS A 39 -3.02 -34.51 10.17
N ARG A 40 -1.91 -34.87 9.50
CA ARG A 40 -0.83 -35.68 10.09
C ARG A 40 0.01 -34.89 11.10
N LEU A 41 0.20 -33.60 10.83
CA LEU A 41 0.99 -32.67 11.64
C LEU A 41 0.13 -31.45 11.96
N GLY A 42 0.07 -31.05 13.22
CA GLY A 42 -0.75 -29.92 13.66
C GLY A 42 -0.35 -28.57 13.04
N SER A 43 0.91 -28.43 12.61
CA SER A 43 1.41 -27.24 11.92
C SER A 43 0.91 -27.09 10.48
N ARG A 44 0.45 -28.18 9.84
CA ARG A 44 -0.06 -28.13 8.47
C ARG A 44 -1.50 -27.63 8.48
N SER A 45 -1.73 -26.44 7.92
CA SER A 45 -3.06 -25.87 7.74
C SER A 45 -3.41 -25.79 6.25
N SER A 46 -4.41 -26.56 5.84
CA SER A 46 -5.02 -26.41 4.51
C SER A 46 -6.09 -25.33 4.57
N PHE A 47 -6.26 -24.57 3.47
CA PHE A 47 -7.37 -23.62 3.36
C PHE A 47 -8.73 -24.33 3.42
N LEU A 48 -8.80 -25.62 3.06
CA LEU A 48 -10.01 -26.44 3.17
C LEU A 48 -10.49 -26.59 4.63
N ASP A 49 -9.58 -26.54 5.60
CA ASP A 49 -9.90 -26.67 7.03
C ASP A 49 -10.13 -25.33 7.72
N THR A 50 -9.50 -24.27 7.21
CA THR A 50 -9.35 -23.00 7.97
C THR A 50 -10.12 -21.83 7.37
N SER A 51 -10.68 -22.00 6.19
CA SER A 51 -11.26 -20.89 5.44
C SER A 51 -12.63 -21.26 4.92
N GLU A 52 -13.56 -20.34 5.11
CA GLU A 52 -14.89 -20.38 4.54
C GLU A 52 -14.87 -19.73 3.15
N ALA A 53 -15.79 -20.15 2.29
CA ALA A 53 -15.95 -19.51 0.99
C ALA A 53 -16.42 -18.06 1.17
N LEU A 54 -15.99 -17.19 0.27
CA LEU A 54 -16.54 -15.83 0.17
C LEU A 54 -17.99 -15.87 -0.31
N GLU A 55 -18.83 -15.07 0.34
CA GLU A 55 -20.22 -14.79 -0.07
C GLU A 55 -20.29 -13.85 -1.28
N THR A 56 -19.28 -12.99 -1.44
CA THR A 56 -19.17 -12.00 -2.52
C THR A 56 -18.01 -12.31 -3.44
N THR A 57 -17.84 -11.50 -4.49
CA THR A 57 -16.67 -11.63 -5.36
C THR A 57 -15.37 -11.36 -4.58
N PRO A 58 -14.24 -11.99 -4.95
CA PRO A 58 -12.95 -11.72 -4.31
C PRO A 58 -12.53 -10.25 -4.33
N THR A 59 -12.93 -9.50 -5.35
CA THR A 59 -12.69 -8.06 -5.47
C THR A 59 -13.49 -7.29 -4.42
N ASP A 60 -14.81 -7.50 -4.34
CA ASP A 60 -15.66 -6.77 -3.39
C ASP A 60 -15.28 -7.08 -1.93
N ALA A 61 -14.93 -8.34 -1.65
CA ALA A 61 -14.47 -8.75 -0.33
C ALA A 61 -13.16 -8.03 0.07
N ARG A 62 -12.25 -7.82 -0.89
CA ARG A 62 -10.98 -7.12 -0.67
C ARG A 62 -11.20 -5.63 -0.45
N THR A 63 -11.98 -4.97 -1.30
CA THR A 63 -12.34 -3.56 -1.13
C THR A 63 -13.05 -3.32 0.20
N THR A 64 -13.98 -4.20 0.59
CA THR A 64 -14.70 -4.08 1.88
C THR A 64 -13.76 -4.20 3.07
N GLU A 65 -12.86 -5.19 3.05
CA GLU A 65 -11.89 -5.38 4.12
C GLU A 65 -10.89 -4.22 4.20
N TRP A 66 -10.44 -3.72 3.05
CA TRP A 66 -9.57 -2.55 3.00
C TRP A 66 -10.28 -1.30 3.51
N GLN A 67 -11.54 -1.07 3.15
CA GLN A 67 -12.34 0.04 3.66
C GLN A 67 -12.50 -0.03 5.19
N LYS A 68 -12.68 -1.22 5.77
CA LYS A 68 -12.73 -1.39 7.24
C LYS A 68 -11.42 -0.98 7.89
N GLN A 69 -10.29 -1.42 7.34
CA GLN A 69 -8.96 -1.05 7.83
C GLN A 69 -8.72 0.45 7.66
N TRP A 70 -9.09 1.01 6.52
CA TRP A 70 -9.03 2.43 6.24
C TRP A 70 -9.78 3.25 7.29
N ASN A 71 -11.02 2.86 7.60
CA ASN A 71 -11.83 3.52 8.62
C ASN A 71 -11.21 3.43 10.02
N SER A 72 -10.41 2.40 10.31
CA SER A 72 -9.72 2.25 11.60
C SER A 72 -8.53 3.21 11.78
N LEU A 73 -7.99 3.77 10.69
CA LEU A 73 -6.83 4.68 10.72
C LEU A 73 -7.18 6.12 11.13
N GLY A 74 -8.46 6.49 11.16
CA GLY A 74 -8.92 7.80 11.63
C GLY A 74 -8.32 8.98 10.86
N SER A 75 -7.59 9.86 11.56
CA SER A 75 -7.03 11.10 10.99
C SER A 75 -6.00 10.87 9.90
N GLN A 76 -5.24 9.77 9.95
CA GLN A 76 -4.25 9.45 8.92
C GLN A 76 -4.91 9.13 7.58
N ALA A 77 -6.02 8.39 7.61
CA ALA A 77 -6.82 8.12 6.42
C ALA A 77 -7.39 9.41 5.81
N ALA A 78 -7.81 10.39 6.63
CA ALA A 78 -8.28 11.68 6.13
C ALA A 78 -7.16 12.44 5.40
N GLN A 79 -5.95 12.50 5.97
CA GLN A 79 -4.80 13.15 5.33
C GLN A 79 -4.40 12.50 4.01
N TRP A 80 -4.40 11.16 3.95
CA TRP A 80 -4.12 10.44 2.71
C TRP A 80 -5.20 10.66 1.65
N LYS A 81 -6.46 10.77 2.06
CA LYS A 81 -7.57 11.11 1.17
C LYS A 81 -7.40 12.50 0.55
N GLU A 82 -7.01 13.50 1.33
CA GLU A 82 -6.71 14.86 0.86
C GLU A 82 -5.58 14.85 -0.19
N ARG A 83 -4.65 13.90 -0.12
CA ARG A 83 -3.55 13.71 -1.08
C ARG A 83 -3.90 12.74 -2.23
N GLY A 84 -5.17 12.39 -2.39
CA GLY A 84 -5.68 11.55 -3.48
C GLY A 84 -5.40 10.05 -3.35
N ILE A 85 -5.11 9.56 -2.14
CA ILE A 85 -5.09 8.13 -1.84
C ILE A 85 -6.50 7.74 -1.39
N THR A 86 -7.18 6.93 -2.20
CA THR A 86 -8.50 6.37 -1.85
C THR A 86 -8.39 4.85 -1.67
N PRO A 87 -9.27 4.23 -0.87
CA PRO A 87 -9.32 2.78 -0.68
C PRO A 87 -10.01 2.07 -1.87
N ASP A 88 -9.68 2.47 -3.09
CA ASP A 88 -10.23 1.91 -4.32
C ASP A 88 -9.17 1.05 -5.03
N GLU A 89 -9.60 -0.02 -5.70
CA GLU A 89 -8.72 -0.87 -6.52
C GLU A 89 -8.42 -0.24 -7.89
N CYS A 90 -7.88 0.98 -7.88
CA CYS A 90 -7.45 1.69 -9.08
C CYS A 90 -6.02 2.19 -8.95
N LEU A 91 -5.36 2.42 -10.09
CA LEU A 91 -4.09 3.11 -10.09
C LEU A 91 -4.32 4.58 -9.74
N ALA A 92 -3.48 5.10 -8.85
CA ALA A 92 -3.53 6.52 -8.52
C ALA A 92 -3.34 7.40 -9.76
N THR A 93 -3.90 8.59 -9.73
CA THR A 93 -3.77 9.60 -10.79
C THR A 93 -2.28 9.86 -11.11
N GLY A 94 -1.97 10.12 -12.38
CA GLY A 94 -0.59 10.31 -12.86
C GLY A 94 0.18 9.01 -13.14
N HIS A 95 -0.50 7.86 -13.20
CA HIS A 95 0.10 6.56 -13.55
C HIS A 95 0.61 6.48 -15.00
N ASP A 96 0.16 7.39 -15.86
CA ASP A 96 0.60 7.59 -17.23
C ASP A 96 2.00 8.22 -17.32
N GLN A 97 2.50 8.80 -16.23
CA GLN A 97 3.80 9.44 -16.18
C GLN A 97 4.95 8.43 -16.17
N PRO A 98 6.18 8.84 -16.55
CA PRO A 98 7.36 7.98 -16.44
C PRO A 98 7.52 7.44 -15.02
N TRP A 99 7.95 6.18 -14.91
CA TRP A 99 8.07 5.46 -13.64
C TRP A 99 8.73 6.27 -12.51
N ALA A 100 9.83 6.97 -12.80
CA ALA A 100 10.53 7.78 -11.80
C ALA A 100 9.65 8.90 -11.23
N VAL A 101 8.89 9.59 -12.09
CA VAL A 101 7.97 10.67 -11.69
C VAL A 101 6.79 10.08 -10.91
N TRP A 102 6.17 9.02 -11.41
CA TRP A 102 5.04 8.38 -10.74
C TRP A 102 5.40 7.83 -9.36
N LYS A 103 6.57 7.20 -9.25
CA LYS A 103 7.12 6.73 -7.96
C LYS A 103 7.33 7.88 -6.98
N THR A 104 7.86 9.01 -7.44
CA THR A 104 8.08 10.19 -6.60
C THR A 104 6.78 10.85 -6.17
N LEU A 105 5.79 10.95 -7.07
CA LEU A 105 4.44 11.40 -6.72
C LEU A 105 3.85 10.55 -5.59
N ASN A 106 3.94 9.22 -5.69
CA ASN A 106 3.42 8.33 -4.65
C ASN A 106 4.15 8.48 -3.32
N ARG A 107 5.46 8.72 -3.33
CA ARG A 107 6.23 9.02 -2.11
C ARG A 107 5.74 10.31 -1.45
N LEU A 108 5.54 11.37 -2.24
CA LEU A 108 5.02 12.64 -1.75
C LEU A 108 3.60 12.50 -1.17
N ARG A 109 2.71 11.75 -1.84
CA ARG A 109 1.34 11.48 -1.36
C ARG A 109 1.34 10.79 0.00
N VAL A 110 2.08 9.69 0.13
CA VAL A 110 2.14 8.93 1.39
C VAL A 110 2.84 9.74 2.49
N GLY A 111 3.71 10.68 2.11
CA GLY A 111 4.54 11.42 3.05
C GLY A 111 5.71 10.60 3.60
N GLU A 112 6.06 9.51 2.89
CA GLU A 112 7.12 8.59 3.26
C GLU A 112 8.00 8.30 2.04
N GLY A 113 9.31 8.41 2.21
CA GLY A 113 10.27 8.31 1.11
C GLY A 113 11.71 8.27 1.58
N ARG A 114 12.66 8.19 0.63
CA ARG A 114 14.10 8.17 0.93
C ARG A 114 14.66 9.59 1.05
N CYS A 115 13.95 10.49 1.73
CA CYS A 115 14.48 11.81 2.04
C CYS A 115 15.70 11.71 2.98
N LYS A 116 16.59 12.70 2.95
CA LYS A 116 17.83 12.64 3.75
C LYS A 116 17.56 12.50 5.26
N ALA A 117 16.45 13.03 5.79
CA ALA A 117 16.04 12.81 7.17
C ALA A 117 15.82 11.30 7.49
N SER A 118 15.08 10.58 6.64
CA SER A 118 14.89 9.13 6.76
C SER A 118 16.19 8.37 6.59
N MET A 119 17.02 8.77 5.64
CA MET A 119 18.32 8.14 5.39
C MET A 119 19.30 8.32 6.56
N LYS A 120 19.26 9.48 7.24
CA LYS A 120 20.04 9.75 8.46
C LYS A 120 19.52 8.93 9.63
N LYS A 121 18.19 8.83 9.80
CA LYS A 121 17.56 7.94 10.79
C LYS A 121 17.99 6.47 10.62
N TRP A 122 18.24 6.05 9.39
CA TRP A 122 18.74 4.70 9.06
C TRP A 122 20.27 4.58 9.06
N ASN A 123 21.01 5.62 9.46
CA ASN A 123 22.48 5.65 9.45
C ASN A 123 23.12 5.40 8.07
N ILE A 124 22.44 5.75 6.97
CA ILE A 124 22.98 5.65 5.60
C ILE A 124 23.73 6.93 5.20
N THR A 125 23.25 8.08 5.65
CA THR A 125 23.91 9.38 5.47
C THR A 125 24.20 10.00 6.83
N THR A 126 25.22 10.86 6.89
CA THR A 126 25.57 11.63 8.10
C THR A 126 24.77 12.93 8.21
N SER A 127 24.28 13.47 7.09
CA SER A 127 23.59 14.76 7.02
C SER A 127 22.18 14.63 6.45
N ASP A 128 21.25 15.35 7.05
CA ASP A 128 19.86 15.54 6.64
C ASP A 128 19.65 16.84 5.85
N ALA A 129 20.68 17.63 5.60
CA ALA A 129 20.54 18.96 4.99
C ALA A 129 20.13 18.91 3.50
N CYS A 130 19.10 19.70 3.18
CA CYS A 130 18.70 20.06 1.83
C CYS A 130 19.67 21.11 1.25
N ALA A 131 19.65 21.31 -0.07
CA ALA A 131 20.44 22.35 -0.73
C ALA A 131 20.07 23.78 -0.27
N CYS A 132 18.85 23.97 0.22
CA CYS A 132 18.40 25.23 0.81
C CYS A 132 18.87 25.45 2.27
N GLY A 133 19.57 24.48 2.87
CA GLY A 133 20.11 24.54 4.24
C GLY A 133 19.22 23.94 5.34
N GLU A 134 17.93 23.73 5.08
CA GLU A 134 17.00 23.12 6.04
C GLU A 134 17.04 21.58 6.00
N PRO A 135 16.61 20.88 7.06
CA PRO A 135 16.47 19.42 7.03
C PRO A 135 15.49 18.94 5.95
N GLN A 136 15.93 18.04 5.07
CA GLN A 136 15.12 17.46 4.02
C GLN A 136 14.17 16.38 4.59
N THR A 137 13.03 16.83 5.10
CA THR A 137 11.88 15.98 5.48
C THR A 137 10.88 15.87 4.32
N MET A 138 9.95 14.91 4.37
CA MET A 138 8.93 14.78 3.31
C MET A 138 8.01 16.02 3.22
N GLU A 139 7.73 16.68 4.35
CA GLU A 139 7.00 17.96 4.38
C GLU A 139 7.82 19.11 3.79
N HIS A 140 9.14 19.11 4.02
CA HIS A 140 10.03 20.10 3.45
C HIS A 140 10.10 20.01 1.92
N LEU A 141 10.09 18.81 1.33
CA LEU A 141 10.15 18.64 -0.13
C LEU A 141 9.04 19.39 -0.88
N MET A 142 7.86 19.51 -0.27
CA MET A 142 6.70 20.22 -0.83
C MET A 142 6.81 21.75 -0.67
N ASN A 143 7.56 22.21 0.32
CA ASN A 143 7.67 23.62 0.73
C ASN A 143 9.07 24.22 0.49
N CYS A 144 9.99 23.48 -0.13
CA CYS A 144 11.37 23.91 -0.32
C CYS A 144 11.43 25.14 -1.24
N THR A 145 12.21 26.15 -0.87
CA THR A 145 12.36 27.39 -1.64
C THR A 145 13.16 27.22 -2.92
N GLN A 146 13.93 26.13 -3.06
CA GLN A 146 14.73 25.82 -4.25
C GLN A 146 14.05 24.81 -5.19
N ALA A 147 12.90 24.28 -4.81
CA ALA A 147 12.12 23.35 -5.61
C ALA A 147 10.76 23.99 -6.02
N PRO A 148 10.11 23.48 -7.07
CA PRO A 148 8.73 23.84 -7.36
C PRO A 148 7.83 23.49 -6.17
N GLN A 149 7.07 24.44 -5.67
CA GLN A 149 6.12 24.21 -4.58
C GLN A 149 4.90 23.43 -5.08
N CYS A 150 4.45 22.46 -4.30
CA CYS A 150 3.20 21.74 -4.55
C CYS A 150 2.46 21.49 -3.24
N THR A 151 1.14 21.49 -3.30
CA THR A 151 0.25 21.23 -2.15
C THR A 151 -0.26 19.78 -2.15
N GLY A 152 -0.91 19.37 -1.06
CA GLY A 152 -1.58 18.06 -1.00
C GLY A 152 -2.64 17.90 -2.10
N ASP A 153 -3.39 18.97 -2.38
CA ASP A 153 -4.41 19.00 -3.42
C ASP A 153 -3.79 18.83 -4.81
N ASP A 154 -2.63 19.45 -5.06
CA ASP A 154 -1.87 19.26 -6.32
C ASP A 154 -1.43 17.80 -6.48
N LEU A 155 -1.13 17.09 -5.39
CA LEU A 155 -0.75 15.68 -5.44
C LEU A 155 -1.97 14.78 -5.69
N ALA A 156 -3.15 15.16 -5.24
CA ALA A 156 -4.37 14.38 -5.43
C ALA A 156 -4.78 14.31 -6.90
N GLU A 157 -4.81 15.46 -7.55
CA GLU A 157 -5.01 15.62 -8.98
C GLU A 157 -3.72 16.18 -9.56
N PRO A 158 -2.82 15.36 -10.16
CA PRO A 158 -1.43 15.73 -10.46
C PRO A 158 -1.36 16.90 -11.44
N THR A 159 -1.44 18.10 -10.89
CA THR A 159 -1.37 19.36 -11.62
C THR A 159 0.05 19.54 -12.14
N ALA A 160 0.24 20.53 -13.03
CA ALA A 160 1.56 20.89 -13.51
C ALA A 160 2.55 21.17 -12.36
N ALA A 161 2.08 21.69 -11.22
CA ALA A 161 2.89 21.95 -10.04
C ALA A 161 3.39 20.66 -9.37
N ALA A 162 2.50 19.68 -9.16
CA ALA A 162 2.89 18.37 -8.62
C ALA A 162 3.86 17.63 -9.54
N LEU A 163 3.62 17.68 -10.86
CA LEU A 163 4.53 17.08 -11.83
C LEU A 163 5.90 17.75 -11.84
N ALA A 164 5.97 19.08 -11.72
CA ALA A 164 7.24 19.81 -11.63
C ALA A 164 8.01 19.45 -10.36
N CYS A 165 7.32 19.40 -9.21
CA CYS A 165 7.91 18.99 -7.94
C CYS A 165 8.43 17.54 -8.00
N ALA A 166 7.62 16.60 -8.50
CA ALA A 166 8.03 15.22 -8.66
C ALA A 166 9.21 15.05 -9.63
N ASN A 167 9.25 15.81 -10.71
CA ASN A 167 10.38 15.81 -11.63
C ASN A 167 11.67 16.34 -11.00
N HIS A 168 11.59 17.34 -10.14
CA HIS A 168 12.74 17.88 -9.41
C HIS A 168 13.33 16.84 -8.45
N TRP A 169 12.47 16.12 -7.72
CA TRP A 169 12.92 15.18 -6.68
C TRP A 169 13.14 13.74 -7.15
N LYS A 170 12.87 13.40 -8.42
CA LYS A 170 12.87 12.01 -8.92
C LYS A 170 14.16 11.21 -8.71
N ASP A 171 15.30 11.90 -8.68
CA ASP A 171 16.62 11.30 -8.54
C ASP A 171 17.10 11.28 -7.08
N GLU A 172 16.45 12.04 -6.19
CA GLU A 172 16.83 12.17 -4.78
C GLU A 172 16.01 11.26 -3.85
N ILE A 173 14.70 11.08 -4.10
CA ILE A 173 13.80 10.48 -3.10
C ILE A 173 13.17 9.16 -3.49
#